data_AF-A0A0C9V7B3-F1
#
_entry.id   AF-A0A0C9V7B3-F1
#
_cell.length_a   1.000
_cell.length_b   1.000
_cell.length_c   1.000
_cell.angle_alpha   90.00
_cell.angle_beta   90.00
_cell.angle_gamma   90.00
#
_symmetry.space_group_name_H-M   'P 1'
#
loop_
_entity.id
_entity.type
_entity.pdbx_description
1 polymer ?
#
loop_
_entity_poly.entity_id
_entity_poly.type
_entity_poly.pdbx_seq_one_letter_code
_entity_poly.pdbx_strand_id
1 'polypeptide(L)' 'CGEPTQSREHILVDCPLYEEHRDILREASEDLVIPDILGTTAGIEALTEFIRKSGAFVREHLAMGLRENQKC' A
#
# COMPACT_ATOMS: atom_id res chain seq x y z
N CYS A 1 -0.02 5.90 9.85
CA CYS A 1 -1.07 6.34 10.81
C CYS A 1 -0.51 6.95 12.10
N GLY A 2 0.79 6.83 12.42
CA GLY A 2 1.35 7.36 13.66
C GLY A 2 1.48 6.34 14.79
N GLU A 3 1.11 5.08 14.54
CA GLU A 3 1.36 3.98 15.49
C GLU A 3 2.85 3.87 15.84
N PRO A 4 3.21 3.55 17.10
CA PRO A 4 4.60 3.44 17.55
C PRO A 4 5.42 2.43 16.76
N THR A 5 4.77 1.39 16.22
CA THR A 5 5.39 0.41 15.35
C THR A 5 4.47 0.16 14.17
N GLN A 6 4.88 0.61 12.99
CA GLN A 6 4.15 0.37 11.74
C GLN A 6 4.90 -0.72 10.96
N SER A 7 4.59 -1.97 11.29
CA SER A 7 5.13 -3.14 10.59
C SER A 7 4.56 -3.23 9.17
N ARG A 8 5.16 -4.11 8.34
CA ARG A 8 4.63 -4.38 7.00
C ARG A 8 3.20 -4.93 7.06
N GLU A 9 2.92 -5.79 8.03
CA GLU A 9 1.58 -6.33 8.29
C GLU A 9 0.60 -5.22 8.68
N HIS A 10 0.99 -4.35 9.62
CA HIS A 10 0.19 -3.19 9.98
C HIS A 10 -0.13 -2.33 8.75
N ILE A 11 0.86 -1.99 7.92
CA ILE A 11 0.65 -1.17 6.72
C ILE A 11 -0.33 -1.85 5.75
N LEU A 12 -0.21 -3.16 5.55
CA LEU A 12 -1.01 -3.91 4.56
C LEU A 12 -2.40 -4.32 5.06
N VAL A 13 -2.61 -4.47 6.36
CA VAL A 13 -3.86 -5.02 6.94
C VAL A 13 -4.61 -4.01 7.81
N ASP A 14 -3.91 -3.27 8.66
CA ASP A 14 -4.55 -2.53 9.77
C ASP A 14 -4.50 -1.01 9.63
N CYS A 15 -3.53 -0.47 8.91
CA CYS A 15 -3.20 0.95 8.95
C CYS A 15 -4.34 1.79 8.33
N PRO A 16 -5.06 2.62 9.10
CA PRO A 16 -6.22 3.36 8.60
C PRO A 16 -5.85 4.40 7.53
N LEU A 17 -4.57 4.79 7.47
CA LEU A 17 -4.06 5.71 6.45
C LEU A 17 -4.20 5.16 5.03
N TYR A 18 -4.22 3.84 4.87
CA TYR A 18 -4.22 3.18 3.56
C TYR A 18 -5.51 2.41 3.26
N GLU A 19 -6.56 2.61 4.06
CA GLU A 19 -7.83 1.88 3.91
C GLU A 19 -8.45 2.11 2.53
N GLU A 20 -8.40 3.34 2.01
CA GLU A 20 -8.97 3.71 0.70
C GLU A 20 -8.35 2.94 -0.49
N HIS A 21 -7.16 2.36 -0.29
CA HIS A 21 -6.45 1.60 -1.31
C HIS A 21 -6.43 0.09 -1.00
N ARG A 22 -7.01 -0.34 0.13
CA ARG A 22 -6.92 -1.74 0.57
C ARG A 22 -7.72 -2.70 -0.28
N ASP A 23 -8.75 -2.21 -0.98
CA ASP A 23 -9.54 -3.02 -1.90
C ASP A 23 -8.68 -3.65 -3.02
N ILE A 24 -7.59 -2.98 -3.41
CA ILE A 24 -6.59 -3.54 -4.35
C ILE A 24 -5.98 -4.83 -3.81
N LEU A 25 -5.67 -4.88 -2.51
CA LEU A 25 -5.14 -6.09 -1.87
C LEU A 25 -6.24 -7.14 -1.69
N ARG A 26 -7.48 -6.72 -1.39
CA ARG A 26 -8.64 -7.62 -1.24
C ARG A 26 -9.00 -8.35 -2.53
N GLU A 27 -8.74 -7.74 -3.70
CA GLU A 27 -8.90 -8.42 -4.99
C GLU A 27 -7.99 -9.65 -5.14
N ALA A 28 -6.79 -9.62 -4.54
CA ALA A 28 -5.86 -10.76 -4.55
C ALA A 28 -6.04 -11.71 -3.36
N SER A 29 -6.43 -11.19 -2.20
CA SER A 29 -6.72 -11.97 -0.99
C SER A 29 -7.78 -11.26 -0.17
N GLU A 30 -9.02 -11.75 -0.22
CA GLU A 30 -10.20 -11.13 0.42
C GLU A 30 -9.97 -10.89 1.92
N ASP A 31 -9.39 -11.88 2.61
CA ASP A 31 -9.06 -11.85 4.03
C ASP A 31 -7.68 -11.24 4.34
N LEU A 32 -7.00 -10.68 3.32
CA LEU A 32 -5.69 -10.03 3.43
C LEU A 32 -4.59 -10.93 4.04
N VAL A 33 -4.62 -12.21 3.68
CA VAL A 33 -3.67 -13.21 4.17
C VAL A 33 -2.27 -12.85 3.66
N ILE A 34 -1.38 -12.46 4.58
CA ILE A 34 -0.02 -11.98 4.25
C ILE A 34 0.77 -12.97 3.37
N PRO A 35 0.77 -14.29 3.65
CA PRO A 35 1.37 -15.28 2.74
C PRO A 35 0.85 -15.23 1.30
N ASP A 36 -0.43 -14.94 1.10
CA ASP A 36 -1.03 -14.90 -0.24
C ASP A 36 -0.64 -13.62 -0.97
N ILE A 37 -0.68 -12.49 -0.27
CA ILE A 37 -0.27 -11.17 -0.80
C ILE A 37 1.22 -11.18 -1.18
N LEU A 38 2.08 -11.84 -0.40
CA LEU A 38 3.53 -11.79 -0.59
C LEU A 38 4.11 -13.02 -1.31
N GLY A 39 3.36 -14.11 -1.40
CA GLY A 39 3.82 -15.40 -1.88
C GLY A 39 3.24 -15.82 -3.23
N THR A 40 2.25 -15.09 -3.77
CA THR A 40 1.63 -15.40 -5.06
C THR A 40 1.90 -14.29 -6.09
N THR A 41 1.88 -14.64 -7.38
CA THR A 41 2.02 -13.66 -8.46
C THR A 41 0.92 -12.60 -8.39
N ALA A 42 -0.33 -13.02 -8.21
CA ALA A 42 -1.47 -12.11 -8.08
C ALA A 42 -1.32 -11.18 -6.87
N GLY A 43 -0.89 -11.71 -5.73
CA GLY A 43 -0.59 -10.92 -4.54
C GLY A 43 0.51 -9.89 -4.77
N ILE A 44 1.61 -10.25 -5.43
CA ILE A 44 2.72 -9.35 -5.74
C ILE A 44 2.29 -8.24 -6.71
N GLU A 45 1.48 -8.57 -7.71
CA GLU A 45 0.91 -7.60 -8.65
C GLU A 45 0.00 -6.61 -7.92
N ALA A 46 -0.91 -7.11 -7.07
CA ALA A 46 -1.78 -6.28 -6.24
C ALA A 46 -0.99 -5.40 -5.26
N LEU A 47 0.05 -5.94 -4.62
CA LEU A 47 0.94 -5.18 -3.75
C LEU A 47 1.64 -4.05 -4.51
N THR A 48 2.09 -4.31 -5.74
CA THR A 48 2.74 -3.31 -6.58
C THR A 48 1.79 -2.16 -6.89
N GLU A 49 0.54 -2.48 -7.24
CA GLU A 49 -0.49 -1.48 -7.51
C GLU A 49 -0.87 -0.69 -6.25
N PHE A 50 -1.01 -1.38 -5.11
CA PHE A 50 -1.24 -0.77 -3.81
C PHE A 50 -0.14 0.26 -3.48
N ILE A 51 1.14 -0.11 -3.61
CA ILE A 51 2.27 0.80 -3.34
C ILE A 51 2.22 2.02 -4.27
N ARG A 52 1.93 1.80 -5.56
CA ARG A 52 1.85 2.87 -6.56
C ARG A 52 0.74 3.88 -6.26
N LYS A 53 -0.43 3.41 -5.83
CA LYS A 53 -1.61 4.24 -5.56
C LYS A 53 -1.55 4.93 -4.20
N SER A 54 -1.17 4.18 -3.17
CA SER A 54 -1.14 4.65 -1.79
C SER A 54 0.10 5.48 -1.43
N GLY A 55 1.19 5.33 -2.18
CA GLY A 55 2.48 5.87 -1.77
C GLY A 55 3.04 5.22 -0.50
N ALA A 56 2.48 4.09 -0.04
CA ALA A 56 3.03 3.33 1.07
C ALA A 56 4.47 2.90 0.76
N PHE A 57 5.32 2.84 1.80
CA PHE A 57 6.74 2.48 1.70
C PHE A 57 7.60 3.43 0.83
N VAL A 58 7.04 4.50 0.27
CA VAL A 58 7.83 5.53 -0.39
C VAL A 58 8.60 6.28 0.69
N ARG A 59 9.92 6.20 0.65
CA ARG A 59 10.76 7.07 1.48
C ARG A 59 10.71 8.46 0.89
N GLU A 60 9.89 9.35 1.44
CA GLU A 60 10.00 10.75 1.08
C GLU A 60 9.55 11.69 2.19
N HIS A 61 10.54 12.31 2.83
CA HIS A 61 10.34 13.62 3.41
C HIS A 61 10.14 14.72 2.32
N LEU A 62 10.05 14.40 1.01
CA LEU A 62 10.11 15.43 -0.06
C LEU A 62 9.17 15.34 -1.29
N ALA A 63 8.49 14.24 -1.66
CA ALA A 63 7.67 14.25 -2.90
C ALA A 63 6.15 14.22 -2.73
N MET A 64 5.63 14.65 -1.57
CA MET A 64 4.23 15.09 -1.51
C MET A 64 4.00 16.46 -2.16
N GLY A 65 5.04 17.15 -2.67
CA GLY A 65 4.93 18.50 -3.24
C GLY A 65 5.08 18.66 -4.75
N LEU A 66 5.32 17.61 -5.56
CA LEU A 66 5.68 17.77 -6.98
C LEU A 66 4.76 17.07 -7.99
N ARG A 67 3.65 16.46 -7.57
CA ARG A 67 2.70 15.82 -8.50
C ARG A 67 1.56 16.73 -9.01
N GLU A 68 1.53 18.00 -8.63
CA GLU A 68 0.52 18.96 -9.13
C GLU A 68 0.94 19.72 -10.40
N ASN A 69 2.18 19.56 -10.91
CA ASN A 69 2.65 20.31 -12.09
C ASN A 69 3.32 19.43 -13.16
N GLN A 70 2.69 18.31 -13.51
CA GLN A 70 2.98 17.63 -14.77
C GLN A 70 1.70 17.39 -15.58
N LYS A 71 1.02 18.50 -15.88
CA LYS A 71 0.25 18.67 -17.11
C LYS A 71 1.00 19.67 -17.99
N CYS A 72 1.90 19.14 -18.81
CA CYS A 72 2.29 19.70 -20.11
C CYS A 72 2.42 18.50 -21.06
#